data_AF-A0A9X3A0H5-F1
#
_entry.id   AF-A0A9X3A0H5-F1
#
_cell.length_a   1.000
_cell.length_b   1.000
_cell.length_c   1.000
_cell.angle_alpha   90.00
_cell.angle_beta   90.00
_cell.angle_gamma   90.00
#
_symmetry.space_group_name_H-M   'P 1'
#
loop_
_entity.id
_entity.type
_entity.pdbx_description
1 polymer ?
#
loop_
_entity_poly.entity_id
_entity_poly.type
_entity_poly.pdbx_seq_one_letter_code
_entity_poly.pdbx_strand_id
1 'polypeptide(L)'
;MTWSRFLVVLAAVLGMIGMTAVPATAGTPSPVSIASDPTPEEQESLRLVAGVIWTPELAAGWNMNSDVADVISTATGQILQCSERFALVPRPPGFIPGLLYLVLYARNLYDYFLVVRDNRTYRACVVTAAANYRTAIELASMGI
;
A
#
# COMPACT_ATOMS: atom_id res chain seq x y z
N MET A 1 33.60 19.90 -31.56
CA MET A 1 34.24 19.14 -30.46
C MET A 1 33.79 17.69 -30.57
N THR A 2 34.60 16.95 -31.31
CA THR A 2 34.50 15.51 -31.56
C THR A 2 35.12 14.77 -30.39
N TRP A 3 34.42 13.81 -29.78
CA TRP A 3 35.10 12.78 -28.99
C TRP A 3 34.84 11.38 -29.53
N SER A 4 35.96 10.76 -29.87
CA SER A 4 36.23 9.46 -30.46
C SER A 4 35.84 8.34 -29.49
N ARG A 5 35.07 7.35 -29.94
CA ARG A 5 35.53 5.98 -30.27
C ARG A 5 36.35 5.26 -29.18
N PHE A 6 35.71 4.31 -28.51
CA PHE A 6 36.31 3.06 -28.03
C PHE A 6 35.33 1.92 -28.37
N LEU A 7 35.61 1.17 -29.45
CA LEU A 7 35.98 -0.26 -29.44
C LEU A 7 34.92 -1.14 -28.76
N VAL A 8 33.92 -1.64 -29.50
CA VAL A 8 33.93 -2.95 -30.21
C VAL A 8 34.40 -4.10 -29.32
N VAL A 9 33.43 -4.84 -28.76
CA VAL A 9 33.57 -6.28 -28.56
C VAL A 9 32.32 -6.94 -29.15
N LEU A 10 32.54 -7.62 -30.27
CA LEU A 10 31.63 -8.53 -30.93
C LEU A 10 31.54 -9.82 -30.09
N ALA A 11 30.33 -10.22 -29.71
CA ALA A 11 30.06 -11.60 -29.34
C ALA A 11 28.72 -11.99 -29.97
N ALA A 12 28.81 -12.53 -31.19
CA ALA A 12 27.72 -13.24 -31.83
C ALA A 12 27.70 -14.67 -31.30
N VAL A 13 26.59 -15.07 -30.67
CA VAL A 13 26.23 -16.48 -30.54
C VAL A 13 24.79 -16.62 -31.01
N LEU A 14 24.64 -17.24 -32.19
CA LEU A 14 23.37 -17.74 -32.69
C LEU A 14 22.93 -18.93 -31.82
N GLY A 15 21.70 -18.87 -31.32
CA GLY A 15 21.02 -19.99 -30.69
C GLY A 15 19.52 -19.72 -30.60
N MET A 16 18.77 -20.13 -31.63
CA MET A 16 17.31 -20.17 -31.62
C MET A 16 16.82 -21.29 -30.70
N ILE A 17 16.14 -20.97 -29.60
CA ILE A 17 15.02 -21.74 -29.05
C ILE A 17 14.03 -20.74 -28.44
N GLY A 18 12.78 -20.75 -28.91
CA GLY A 18 11.74 -19.84 -28.46
C GLY A 18 11.29 -20.13 -27.02
N MET A 19 11.31 -19.10 -26.18
CA MET A 19 10.64 -19.03 -24.89
C MET A 19 10.07 -17.62 -24.74
N THR A 20 8.75 -17.50 -24.65
CA THR A 20 8.06 -16.26 -24.31
C THR A 20 8.50 -15.81 -22.92
N ALA A 21 9.30 -14.75 -22.84
CA ALA A 21 9.68 -14.13 -21.59
C ALA A 21 8.46 -13.45 -20.96
N VAL A 22 7.96 -14.04 -19.88
CA VAL A 22 7.11 -13.32 -18.91
C VAL A 22 7.99 -12.22 -18.32
N PRO A 23 7.59 -10.94 -18.33
CA PRO A 23 8.34 -9.93 -17.60
C PRO A 23 8.22 -10.24 -16.11
N ALA A 24 9.28 -10.79 -15.53
CA ALA A 24 9.44 -10.83 -14.09
C ALA A 24 9.56 -9.38 -13.63
N THR A 25 8.48 -8.83 -13.06
CA THR A 25 8.57 -7.65 -12.20
C THR A 25 9.52 -7.99 -11.08
N ALA A 26 10.77 -7.56 -11.21
CA ALA A 26 11.71 -7.53 -10.10
C ALA A 26 11.02 -6.73 -8.99
N GLY A 27 10.63 -7.41 -7.92
CA GLY A 27 10.13 -6.77 -6.72
C GLY A 27 11.23 -5.86 -6.22
N THR A 28 11.03 -4.55 -6.34
CA THR A 28 11.86 -3.57 -5.67
C THR A 28 11.87 -3.96 -4.19
N PRO A 29 13.02 -4.22 -3.56
CA PRO A 29 13.04 -4.48 -2.13
C PRO A 29 12.43 -3.26 -1.43
N SER A 30 11.36 -3.49 -0.67
CA SER A 30 10.77 -2.47 0.18
C SER A 30 11.87 -1.96 1.12
N PRO A 31 12.06 -0.64 1.23
CA PRO A 31 12.99 -0.10 2.21
C PRO A 31 12.49 -0.54 3.60
N VAL A 32 13.36 -1.20 4.36
CA VAL A 32 13.11 -1.49 5.79
C VAL A 32 13.05 -0.14 6.50
N SER A 33 11.86 0.24 6.95
CA SER A 33 11.62 1.50 7.66
C SER A 33 12.24 1.38 9.06
N ILE A 34 13.30 2.15 9.34
CA ILE A 34 13.92 2.25 10.69
C ILE A 34 13.06 3.16 11.61
N ALA A 35 11.76 3.24 11.35
CA ALA A 35 10.84 3.99 12.17
C ALA A 35 10.54 3.19 13.44
N SER A 36 10.59 3.87 14.59
CA SER A 36 10.18 3.29 15.86
C SER A 36 8.75 2.76 15.76
N ASP A 37 8.49 1.66 16.45
CA ASP A 37 7.14 1.11 16.51
C ASP A 37 6.14 2.12 17.12
N PRO A 38 4.89 2.18 16.61
CA PRO A 38 3.85 3.05 17.13
C PRO A 38 3.57 2.82 18.63
N THR A 39 3.22 3.88 19.35
CA THR A 39 2.80 3.77 20.76
C THR A 39 1.50 2.96 20.89
N PRO A 40 1.15 2.42 22.08
CA PRO A 40 -0.09 1.66 22.25
C PRO A 40 -1.35 2.40 21.79
N GLU A 41 -1.42 3.71 22.00
CA GLU A 41 -2.53 4.56 21.56
C GLU A 41 -2.57 4.73 20.04
N GLU A 42 -1.40 4.86 19.41
CA GLU A 42 -1.27 4.92 17.95
C GLU A 42 -1.64 3.58 17.31
N GLN A 43 -1.25 2.46 17.93
CA GLN A 43 -1.63 1.12 17.49
C GLN A 43 -3.14 0.91 17.51
N GLU A 44 -3.84 1.45 18.49
CA GLU A 44 -5.31 1.38 18.52
C GLU A 44 -5.94 2.19 17.38
N SER A 45 -5.37 3.35 17.08
CA SER A 45 -5.77 4.16 15.92
C SER A 45 -5.56 3.41 14.61
N LEU A 46 -4.43 2.70 14.48
CA LEU A 46 -4.14 1.83 13.33
C LEU A 46 -5.14 0.67 13.23
N ARG A 47 -5.47 -0.01 14.35
CA ARG A 47 -6.49 -1.08 14.37
C ARG A 47 -7.85 -0.60 13.90
N LEU A 48 -8.23 0.61 14.29
CA LEU A 48 -9.50 1.21 13.89
C LEU A 48 -9.57 1.44 12.36
N VAL A 49 -8.50 1.96 11.75
CA VAL A 49 -8.43 2.14 10.28
C VAL A 49 -8.30 0.79 9.55
N ALA A 50 -7.44 -0.09 10.03
CA ALA A 50 -7.27 -1.43 9.46
C ALA A 50 -8.57 -2.26 9.51
N GLY A 51 -9.31 -2.15 10.60
CA GLY A 51 -10.54 -2.90 10.83
C GLY A 51 -11.66 -2.55 9.83
N VAL A 52 -11.72 -1.31 9.36
CA VAL A 52 -12.70 -0.91 8.34
C VAL A 52 -12.27 -1.29 6.92
N ILE A 53 -10.96 -1.43 6.65
CA ILE A 53 -10.44 -1.86 5.35
C ILE A 53 -10.55 -3.39 5.19
N TRP A 54 -10.09 -4.17 6.18
CA TRP A 54 -10.01 -5.64 6.08
C TRP A 54 -11.10 -6.35 6.89
N THR A 55 -11.07 -6.23 8.21
CA THR A 55 -12.16 -6.48 9.18
C THR A 55 -11.57 -6.27 10.59
N PRO A 56 -12.37 -5.98 11.63
CA PRO A 56 -11.85 -5.87 13.00
C PRO A 56 -11.17 -7.14 13.50
N GLU A 57 -11.68 -8.32 13.14
CA GLU A 57 -11.15 -9.61 13.59
C GLU A 57 -9.75 -9.88 13.03
N LEU A 58 -9.51 -9.49 11.77
CA LEU A 58 -8.19 -9.62 11.15
C LEU A 58 -7.21 -8.61 11.74
N ALA A 59 -7.63 -7.35 11.86
CA ALA A 59 -6.79 -6.28 12.39
C ALA A 59 -6.36 -6.53 13.85
N ALA A 60 -7.23 -7.15 14.67
CA ALA A 60 -6.90 -7.52 16.04
C ALA A 60 -5.77 -8.54 16.15
N GLY A 61 -5.56 -9.36 15.10
CA GLY A 61 -4.51 -10.38 15.06
C GLY A 61 -3.14 -9.88 14.61
N TRP A 62 -3.01 -8.65 14.14
CA TRP A 62 -1.74 -8.12 13.62
C TRP A 62 -0.94 -7.39 14.69
N ASN A 63 0.39 -7.54 14.62
CA ASN A 63 1.30 -6.66 15.32
C ASN A 63 1.32 -5.29 14.61
N MET A 64 0.88 -4.23 15.30
CA MET A 64 0.80 -2.88 14.74
C MET A 64 2.16 -2.18 14.83
N ASN A 65 3.13 -2.70 14.10
CA ASN A 65 4.48 -2.13 13.97
C ASN A 65 4.52 -1.01 12.90
N SER A 66 5.70 -0.43 12.70
CA SER A 66 5.90 0.62 11.71
C SER A 66 5.64 0.17 10.26
N ASP A 67 6.04 -1.04 9.89
CA ASP A 67 5.79 -1.60 8.55
C ASP A 67 4.28 -1.77 8.27
N VAL A 68 3.51 -2.21 9.27
CA VAL A 68 2.04 -2.29 9.16
C VAL A 68 1.44 -0.89 8.99
N ALA A 69 1.95 0.11 9.70
CA ALA A 69 1.50 1.50 9.52
C ALA A 69 1.74 1.99 8.08
N ASP A 70 2.89 1.64 7.47
CA ASP A 70 3.22 1.98 6.09
C ASP A 70 2.28 1.30 5.08
N VAL A 71 1.95 0.03 5.29
CA VAL A 71 0.99 -0.70 4.45
C VAL A 71 -0.42 -0.11 4.58
N ILE A 72 -0.89 0.18 5.81
CA ILE A 72 -2.20 0.81 6.05
C ILE A 72 -2.25 2.18 5.37
N SER A 73 -1.16 2.95 5.43
CA SER A 73 -1.10 4.27 4.81
C SER A 73 -1.17 4.18 3.28
N THR A 74 -0.42 3.25 2.69
CA THR A 74 -0.43 3.00 1.25
C THR A 74 -1.82 2.57 0.76
N ALA A 75 -2.46 1.64 1.46
CA ALA A 75 -3.83 1.20 1.17
C ALA A 75 -4.84 2.36 1.29
N THR A 76 -4.72 3.15 2.36
CA THR A 76 -5.55 4.35 2.59
C THR A 76 -5.43 5.33 1.41
N GLY A 77 -4.22 5.62 0.97
CA GLY A 77 -3.97 6.47 -0.19
C GLY A 77 -4.60 5.93 -1.47
N GLN A 78 -4.49 4.63 -1.72
CA GLN A 78 -5.13 4.01 -2.89
C GLN A 78 -6.66 4.12 -2.85
N ILE A 79 -7.28 3.91 -1.69
CA ILE A 79 -8.74 4.05 -1.53
C ILE A 79 -9.16 5.49 -1.81
N LEU A 80 -8.47 6.46 -1.20
CA LEU A 80 -8.75 7.88 -1.39
C LEU A 80 -8.58 8.29 -2.85
N GLN A 81 -7.53 7.82 -3.52
CA GLN A 81 -7.29 8.07 -4.95
C GLN A 81 -8.37 7.45 -5.87
N CYS A 82 -8.79 6.22 -5.57
CA CYS A 82 -9.86 5.56 -6.32
C CYS A 82 -11.18 6.33 -6.18
N SER A 83 -11.49 6.77 -4.96
CA SER A 83 -12.74 7.47 -4.64
C SER A 83 -12.87 8.86 -5.28
N GLU A 84 -11.75 9.52 -5.64
CA GLU A 84 -11.78 10.88 -6.22
C GLU A 84 -12.61 10.95 -7.49
N ARG A 85 -12.62 9.84 -8.24
CA ARG A 85 -13.32 9.73 -9.53
C ARG A 85 -14.83 9.70 -9.41
N PHE A 86 -15.35 9.50 -8.20
CA PHE A 86 -16.77 9.33 -7.97
C PHE A 86 -17.43 10.54 -7.29
N ALA A 87 -16.66 11.52 -6.79
CA ALA A 87 -17.03 12.89 -6.34
C ALA A 87 -18.21 13.10 -5.35
N LEU A 88 -18.95 12.07 -4.95
CA LEU A 88 -20.17 12.18 -4.13
C LEU A 88 -19.94 11.96 -2.62
N VAL A 89 -18.73 11.60 -2.18
CA VAL A 89 -18.42 11.43 -0.75
C VAL A 89 -17.35 12.45 -0.33
N PRO A 90 -17.64 13.35 0.62
CA PRO A 90 -16.64 14.27 1.16
C PRO A 90 -15.43 13.51 1.67
N ARG A 91 -14.26 13.79 1.09
CA ARG A 91 -13.01 13.12 1.43
C ARG A 91 -12.32 13.84 2.58
N PRO A 92 -11.53 13.12 3.40
CA PRO A 92 -10.58 13.75 4.31
C PRO A 92 -9.65 14.71 3.54
N PRO A 93 -9.37 15.91 4.07
CA PRO A 93 -8.51 16.87 3.39
C PRO A 93 -7.05 16.38 3.35
N GLY A 94 -6.37 16.66 2.24
CA GLY A 94 -4.90 16.62 2.11
C GLY A 94 -4.24 15.35 2.62
N PHE A 95 -4.47 14.21 1.96
CA PHE A 95 -3.80 12.95 2.32
C PHE A 95 -2.27 13.09 2.26
N ILE A 96 -1.63 12.76 3.37
CA ILE A 96 -0.17 12.68 3.49
C ILE A 96 0.16 11.25 3.95
N PRO A 97 0.95 10.47 3.19
CA PRO A 97 1.36 9.14 3.61
C PRO A 97 2.14 9.14 4.93
N GLY A 98 1.98 8.09 5.72
CA GLY A 98 2.66 7.83 6.99
C GLY A 98 1.74 7.69 8.22
N LEU A 99 2.34 7.21 9.31
CA LEU A 99 1.70 6.97 10.60
C LEU A 99 0.96 8.20 11.15
N LEU A 100 1.61 9.36 11.12
CA LEU A 100 1.08 10.60 11.70
C LEU A 100 -0.32 10.95 11.14
N TYR A 101 -0.50 10.81 9.82
CA TYR A 101 -1.79 11.07 9.19
C TYR A 101 -2.84 10.06 9.65
N LEU A 102 -2.48 8.78 9.70
CA LEU A 102 -3.39 7.71 10.11
C LEU A 102 -3.87 7.92 11.55
N VAL A 103 -2.98 8.31 12.47
CA VAL A 103 -3.33 8.55 13.87
C VAL A 103 -4.20 9.80 14.01
N LEU A 104 -3.77 10.94 13.44
CA LEU A 104 -4.51 12.21 13.54
C LEU A 104 -5.91 12.13 12.93
N TYR A 105 -6.07 11.36 11.86
CA TYR A 105 -7.32 11.26 11.11
C TYR A 105 -8.02 9.91 11.27
N ALA A 106 -7.64 9.06 12.23
CA ALA A 106 -8.14 7.69 12.36
C ALA A 106 -9.68 7.63 12.34
N ARG A 107 -10.33 8.49 13.13
CA ARG A 107 -11.80 8.55 13.18
C ARG A 107 -12.42 9.03 11.88
N ASN A 108 -11.85 10.07 11.26
CA ASN A 108 -12.31 10.58 9.97
C ASN A 108 -12.20 9.50 8.87
N LEU A 109 -11.09 8.75 8.87
CA LEU A 109 -10.84 7.64 7.95
C LEU A 109 -11.82 6.51 8.18
N TYR A 110 -12.09 6.15 9.44
CA TYR A 110 -13.08 5.13 9.79
C TYR A 110 -14.48 5.49 9.30
N ASP A 111 -14.97 6.68 9.65
CA ASP A 111 -16.32 7.13 9.27
C ASP A 111 -16.42 7.22 7.74
N TYR A 112 -15.38 7.72 7.08
CA TYR A 112 -15.30 7.77 5.62
C TYR A 112 -15.33 6.37 4.98
N PHE A 113 -14.47 5.45 5.41
CA PHE A 113 -14.41 4.10 4.83
C PHE A 113 -15.65 3.27 5.12
N LEU A 114 -16.32 3.50 6.25
CA LEU A 114 -17.62 2.89 6.54
C LEU A 114 -18.65 3.28 5.47
N VAL A 115 -18.78 4.58 5.18
CA VAL A 115 -19.69 5.08 4.13
C VAL A 115 -19.31 4.57 2.74
N VAL A 116 -18.01 4.60 2.40
CA VAL A 116 -17.49 4.17 1.09
C VAL A 116 -17.72 2.68 0.87
N ARG A 117 -17.52 1.84 1.90
CA ARG A 117 -17.69 0.39 1.80
C ARG A 117 -19.16 -0.02 1.65
N ASP A 118 -20.08 0.73 2.26
CA ASP A 118 -21.51 0.45 2.20
C ASP A 118 -22.17 0.98 0.92
N ASN A 119 -21.54 1.94 0.24
CA ASN A 119 -22.01 2.43 -1.05
C ASN A 119 -21.56 1.49 -2.19
N ARG A 120 -22.53 0.95 -2.95
CA ARG A 120 -22.29 0.01 -4.06
C ARG A 120 -21.24 0.49 -5.07
N THR A 121 -21.23 1.77 -5.40
CA THR A 121 -20.31 2.34 -6.38
C THR A 121 -18.89 2.44 -5.83
N TYR A 122 -18.74 2.77 -4.56
CA TYR A 122 -17.46 3.07 -3.91
C TYR A 122 -16.82 1.85 -3.26
N ARG A 123 -17.62 0.82 -2.94
CA ARG A 123 -17.19 -0.42 -2.31
C ARG A 123 -16.01 -1.07 -3.04
N ALA A 124 -15.96 -0.95 -4.37
CA ALA A 124 -14.86 -1.46 -5.17
C ALA A 124 -13.51 -0.89 -4.74
N CYS A 125 -13.42 0.40 -4.38
CA CYS A 125 -12.17 1.02 -3.95
C CYS A 125 -11.60 0.35 -2.68
N VAL A 126 -12.45 0.09 -1.67
CA VAL A 126 -12.03 -0.55 -0.41
C VAL A 126 -11.70 -2.02 -0.65
N VAL A 127 -12.59 -2.76 -1.33
CA VAL A 127 -12.40 -4.20 -1.57
C VAL A 127 -11.16 -4.48 -2.41
N THR A 128 -10.91 -3.68 -3.46
CA THR A 128 -9.73 -3.83 -4.30
C THR A 128 -8.45 -3.49 -3.54
N ALA A 129 -8.40 -2.40 -2.77
CA ALA A 129 -7.24 -2.08 -1.96
C ALA A 129 -6.98 -3.16 -0.89
N ALA A 130 -8.03 -3.62 -0.21
CA ALA A 130 -7.92 -4.68 0.79
C ALA A 130 -7.37 -5.98 0.18
N ALA A 131 -7.83 -6.37 -1.01
CA ALA A 131 -7.32 -7.55 -1.72
C ALA A 131 -5.85 -7.36 -2.14
N ASN A 132 -5.51 -6.21 -2.73
CA ASN A 132 -4.17 -5.94 -3.25
C ASN A 132 -3.09 -5.93 -2.17
N TYR A 133 -3.41 -5.45 -0.97
CA TYR A 133 -2.45 -5.32 0.13
C TYR A 133 -2.59 -6.39 1.21
N ARG A 134 -3.41 -7.43 0.99
CA ARG A 134 -3.64 -8.48 2.00
C ARG A 134 -2.35 -9.21 2.39
N THR A 135 -1.57 -9.65 1.41
CA THR A 135 -0.31 -10.36 1.68
C THR A 135 0.73 -9.41 2.28
N ALA A 136 0.80 -8.17 1.79
CA ALA A 136 1.76 -7.18 2.29
C ALA A 136 1.54 -6.89 3.78
N ILE A 137 0.28 -6.71 4.23
CA ILE A 137 0.00 -6.42 5.64
C ILE A 137 0.25 -7.63 6.55
N GLU A 138 0.05 -8.86 6.06
CA GLU A 138 0.39 -10.07 6.81
C GLU A 138 1.89 -10.21 7.02
N LEU A 139 2.68 -10.04 5.96
CA LEU A 139 4.14 -10.09 6.04
C LEU A 139 4.68 -8.97 6.94
N ALA A 140 4.19 -7.74 6.76
CA ALA A 140 4.53 -6.61 7.61
C ALA A 140 4.20 -6.89 9.09
N SER A 141 3.05 -7.51 9.39
CA SER A 141 2.66 -7.86 10.76
C SER A 141 3.56 -8.93 11.39
N MET A 142 4.24 -9.72 10.57
CA MET A 142 5.26 -10.68 11.00
C MET A 142 6.67 -10.05 11.11
N GLY A 143 6.84 -8.79 10.68
CA GLY A 143 8.12 -8.08 10.65
C GLY A 143 9.04 -8.54 9.52
N ILE A 144 8.48 -8.89 8.35
CA ILE A 144 9.19 -9.40 7.17
C ILE A 144 8.78 -8.64 5.92
#